data_AF-A0A2C9VKU6-F1
#
_entry.id   AF-A0A2C9VKU6-F1
#
_cell.length_a   1.000
_cell.length_b   1.000
_cell.length_c   1.000
_cell.angle_alpha   90.00
_cell.angle_beta   90.00
_cell.angle_gamma   90.00
#
_symmetry.space_group_name_H-M   'P 1'
#
loop_
_entity.id
_entity.type
_entity.pdbx_description
1 polymer ?
#
loop_
_entity_poly.entity_id
_entity_poly.type
_entity_poly.pdbx_seq_one_letter_code
_entity_poly.pdbx_strand_id
1 'polypeptide(L)'
;MLVEVIVVDPEAYTYDDEVIKKAEAMGKPGLVDIRAKEDSFIFTVESTGAIKASQLVLNAIEVLKTKLDAVRLSEDTVEADDQFGELGAHMRGG
;
A
#
# COMPACT_ATOMS: atom_id res chain seq x y z
N MET A 1 -28.84 -7.60 35.71
CA MET A 1 -28.00 -6.49 35.25
C MET A 1 -27.36 -6.94 33.94
N LEU A 2 -27.70 -6.33 32.81
CA LEU A 2 -27.05 -6.66 31.53
C LEU A 2 -25.74 -5.88 31.46
N VAL A 3 -24.64 -6.57 31.16
CA VAL A 3 -23.34 -5.95 30.93
C VAL A 3 -23.22 -5.72 29.43
N GLU A 4 -23.09 -4.48 29.02
CA GLU A 4 -22.79 -4.10 27.64
C GLU A 4 -21.27 -4.08 27.46
N VAL A 5 -20.78 -4.62 26.34
CA VAL A 5 -19.35 -4.67 25.99
C VAL A 5 -19.16 -3.85 24.72
N ILE A 6 -18.27 -2.87 24.77
CA ILE A 6 -17.93 -2.00 23.64
C ILE A 6 -16.43 -2.11 23.33
N VAL A 7 -16.09 -2.06 22.04
CA VAL A 7 -14.70 -1.94 21.60
C VAL A 7 -14.31 -0.46 21.71
N VAL A 8 -13.34 -0.16 22.58
CA VAL A 8 -12.91 1.22 22.85
C VAL A 8 -11.85 1.69 21.86
N ASP A 9 -10.82 0.87 21.64
CA ASP A 9 -9.71 1.16 20.73
C ASP A 9 -9.37 -0.11 19.92
N PRO A 10 -9.89 -0.24 18.70
CA PRO A 10 -9.57 -1.38 17.84
C PRO A 10 -8.14 -1.31 17.27
N GLU A 11 -7.52 -0.13 17.20
CA GLU A 11 -6.18 0.05 16.61
C GLU A 11 -5.05 -0.38 17.57
N ALA A 12 -5.32 -0.37 18.88
CA ALA A 12 -4.41 -0.90 19.90
C ALA A 12 -4.28 -2.44 19.87
N TYR A 13 -5.15 -3.15 19.16
CA TYR A 13 -5.10 -4.61 19.10
C TYR A 13 -4.01 -5.10 18.16
N THR A 14 -3.05 -5.86 18.69
CA THR A 14 -1.87 -6.34 17.94
C THR A 14 -2.10 -7.64 17.16
N TYR A 15 -3.35 -8.13 17.12
CA TYR A 15 -3.74 -9.35 16.41
C TYR A 15 -3.02 -10.63 16.89
N ASP A 16 -3.25 -10.99 18.16
CA ASP A 16 -2.68 -12.19 18.81
C ASP A 16 -3.64 -13.42 18.85
N ASP A 17 -4.85 -13.25 18.31
CA ASP A 17 -5.98 -14.18 18.32
C ASP A 17 -6.48 -14.59 19.72
N GLU A 18 -6.03 -13.97 20.81
CA GLU A 18 -6.36 -14.42 22.18
C GLU A 18 -7.87 -14.38 22.45
N VAL A 19 -8.54 -13.32 22.00
CA VAL A 19 -9.99 -13.13 22.20
C VAL A 19 -10.82 -14.14 21.40
N ILE A 20 -10.34 -14.52 20.20
CA ILE A 20 -10.98 -15.53 19.36
C ILE A 20 -10.82 -16.91 20.02
N LYS A 21 -9.59 -17.28 20.39
CA LYS A 21 -9.29 -18.55 21.10
C LYS A 21 -10.09 -18.66 22.39
N LYS A 22 -10.25 -17.56 23.13
CA LYS A 22 -11.04 -17.55 24.37
C LYS A 22 -12.52 -17.79 24.09
N ALA A 23 -13.08 -17.17 23.05
CA ALA A 23 -14.47 -17.38 22.65
C ALA A 23 -14.73 -18.85 22.26
N GLU A 24 -13.81 -19.47 21.52
CA GLU A 24 -13.86 -20.89 21.18
C GLU A 24 -13.78 -21.80 22.42
N ALA A 25 -12.83 -21.56 23.32
CA ALA A 25 -12.67 -22.32 24.56
C ALA A 25 -13.89 -22.20 25.50
N MET A 26 -14.66 -21.11 25.37
CA MET A 26 -15.92 -20.90 26.08
C MET A 26 -17.13 -21.54 25.38
N GLY A 27 -16.93 -22.28 24.28
CA GLY A 27 -18.00 -22.89 23.49
C GLY A 27 -18.86 -21.87 22.73
N LYS A 28 -18.31 -20.68 22.47
CA LYS A 28 -18.98 -19.58 21.76
C LYS A 28 -18.17 -19.15 20.51
N PRO A 29 -17.94 -20.07 19.55
CA PRO A 29 -17.24 -19.71 18.32
C PRO A 29 -18.00 -18.61 17.56
N GLY A 30 -17.27 -17.71 16.92
CA GLY A 30 -17.85 -16.59 16.15
C GLY A 30 -18.44 -15.46 17.01
N LEU A 31 -18.29 -15.49 18.34
CA LEU A 31 -18.71 -14.39 19.22
C LEU A 31 -17.95 -13.08 18.93
N VAL A 32 -16.70 -13.20 18.48
CA VAL A 32 -15.83 -12.08 18.09
C VAL A 32 -15.35 -12.36 16.66
N ASP A 33 -15.43 -11.35 15.80
CA ASP A 33 -14.91 -11.36 14.44
C ASP A 33 -13.99 -10.14 14.28
N ILE A 34 -12.78 -10.37 13.75
CA ILE A 34 -11.75 -9.35 13.61
C ILE A 34 -11.32 -9.33 12.16
N ARG A 35 -11.48 -8.18 11.51
CA ARG A 35 -11.12 -7.98 10.10
C ARG A 35 -10.26 -6.74 9.96
N ALA A 36 -9.19 -6.86 9.20
CA ALA A 36 -8.42 -5.70 8.79
C ALA A 36 -9.27 -4.83 7.87
N LYS A 37 -9.19 -3.52 8.06
CA LYS A 37 -9.82 -2.55 7.17
C LYS A 37 -8.87 -2.29 5.99
N GLU A 38 -9.18 -2.87 4.83
CA GLU A 38 -8.27 -2.91 3.67
C GLU A 38 -7.95 -1.54 3.04
N ASP A 39 -8.81 -0.53 3.27
CA ASP A 39 -8.64 0.84 2.79
C ASP A 39 -8.05 1.79 3.86
N SER A 40 -7.56 1.26 4.98
CA SER A 40 -7.03 2.05 6.10
C SER A 40 -5.66 1.54 6.53
N PHE A 41 -4.72 2.47 6.68
CA PHE A 41 -3.32 2.16 6.96
C PHE A 41 -2.83 2.96 8.15
N ILE A 42 -2.24 2.28 9.13
CA ILE A 42 -1.53 2.89 10.25
C ILE A 42 -0.04 2.86 9.91
N PHE A 43 0.54 4.04 9.67
CA PHE A 43 1.98 4.18 9.42
C PHE A 43 2.70 4.65 10.68
N THR A 44 3.68 3.89 11.14
CA THR A 44 4.66 4.34 12.14
C THR A 44 5.93 4.78 11.43
N VAL A 45 6.30 6.05 11.60
CA VAL A 45 7.48 6.62 10.94
C VAL A 45 8.44 7.13 11.99
N GLU A 46 9.62 6.52 12.03
CA GLU A 46 10.71 6.90 12.91
C GLU A 46 11.87 7.47 12.08
N SER A 47 12.42 8.60 12.51
CA SER A 47 13.56 9.23 11.84
C SER A 47 14.86 8.95 12.60
N THR A 48 15.97 8.93 11.86
CA THR A 48 17.32 8.90 12.43
C THR A 48 17.74 10.23 13.08
N GLY A 49 16.93 11.29 12.94
CA GLY A 49 17.16 12.63 13.50
C GLY A 49 17.69 13.66 12.50
N ALA A 50 18.14 13.24 11.31
CA ALA A 50 18.62 14.17 10.27
C ALA A 50 17.49 14.99 9.62
N ILE A 51 16.29 14.42 9.52
CA ILE A 51 15.10 15.02 8.91
C ILE A 51 13.90 14.71 9.81
N LYS A 52 12.91 15.61 9.96
CA LYS A 52 11.70 15.29 10.73
C LYS A 52 10.92 14.15 10.06
N ALA A 53 10.32 13.24 10.84
CA ALA A 53 9.53 12.13 10.31
C ALA A 53 8.41 12.60 9.36
N SER A 54 7.72 13.70 9.70
CA SER A 54 6.71 14.31 8.81
C SER A 54 7.27 14.73 7.45
N GLN A 55 8.47 15.31 7.42
CA GLN A 55 9.12 15.72 6.18
C GLN A 55 9.60 14.51 5.37
N LEU A 56 10.01 13.42 6.03
CA LEU A 56 10.35 12.16 5.34
C LEU A 56 9.16 11.65 4.53
N VAL A 57 7.96 11.63 5.13
CA VAL A 57 6.74 11.21 4.43
C VAL A 57 6.43 12.11 3.23
N LEU A 58 6.49 13.44 3.39
CA LEU A 58 6.27 14.37 2.29
C LEU A 58 7.29 14.18 1.15
N ASN A 59 8.57 14.01 1.49
CA ASN A 59 9.62 13.75 0.49
C ASN A 59 9.37 12.43 -0.25
N ALA A 60 8.91 11.38 0.43
CA ALA A 60 8.60 10.10 -0.20
C ALA A 60 7.47 10.23 -1.23
N ILE A 61 6.44 11.03 -0.93
CA ILE A 61 5.34 11.32 -1.87
C ILE A 61 5.86 12.05 -3.11
N GLU A 62 6.71 13.07 -2.94
CA GLU A 62 7.30 13.80 -4.07
C GLU A 62 8.18 12.91 -4.96
N VAL A 63 8.94 12.00 -4.37
CA VAL A 63 9.72 11.01 -5.13
C VAL A 63 8.79 10.08 -5.93
N LEU A 64 7.68 9.63 -5.34
CA LEU A 64 6.71 8.78 -6.04
C LEU A 64 6.07 9.51 -7.22
N LYS A 65 5.68 10.78 -7.01
CA LYS A 65 5.14 11.64 -8.07
C LYS A 65 6.15 11.82 -9.21
N THR A 66 7.39 12.16 -8.88
CA THR A 66 8.45 12.34 -9.88
C THR A 66 8.68 11.08 -10.71
N LYS A 67 8.66 9.89 -10.07
CA LYS A 67 8.77 8.61 -10.78
C LYS A 67 7.59 8.37 -11.72
N LEU A 68 6.38 8.69 -11.28
CA LEU A 68 5.18 8.57 -12.12
C LEU A 68 5.24 9.50 -13.33
N ASP A 69 5.66 10.74 -13.13
CA ASP A 69 5.80 11.72 -14.21
C ASP A 69 6.83 11.27 -15.24
N ALA A 70 7.96 10.69 -14.81
CA ALA A 70 8.98 10.15 -15.70
C ALA A 70 8.47 8.99 -16.58
N VAL A 71 7.63 8.11 -16.03
CA VAL A 71 7.02 7.01 -16.81
C VAL A 71 6.06 7.56 -17.86
N ARG A 72 5.21 8.54 -17.50
CA ARG A 72 4.27 9.17 -18.44
C ARG A 72 4.99 9.83 -19.63
N LEU A 73 6.07 10.57 -19.34
CA LEU A 73 6.90 11.19 -20.37
C LEU A 73 7.55 10.16 -21.30
N SER A 74 7.88 8.95 -20.81
CA SER A 74 8.43 7.89 -21.65
C SER A 74 7.42 7.26 -22.61
N GLU A 75 6.14 7.18 -22.23
CA GLU A 75 5.04 6.71 -23.10
C GLU A 75 4.69 7.74 -24.19
N ASP A 76 4.77 9.03 -23.87
CA ASP A 76 4.54 10.12 -24.83
C ASP A 76 5.69 10.25 -25.86
N THR A 77 6.84 9.61 -25.62
CA THR A 77 7.99 9.61 -26.56
C THR A 77 8.02 8.41 -27.52
N VAL A 78 7.03 7.51 -27.47
CA VAL A 78 6.99 6.30 -28.33
C VAL A 78 6.63 6.62 -29.80
N GLU A 79 6.29 7.86 -30.14
CA GLU A 79 6.09 8.32 -31.53
C GLU A 79 7.39 8.69 -32.27
N ALA A 80 8.57 8.35 -31.74
CA ALA A 80 9.85 8.59 -32.40
C ALA A 80 10.72 7.33 -32.56
N ASP A 81 10.11 6.14 -32.59
CA ASP A 81 10.80 4.91 -32.97
C ASP A 81 10.93 4.79 -34.51
N ASP A 82 11.48 5.84 -35.12
CA ASP A 82 12.03 5.84 -36.49
C ASP A 82 13.25 4.90 -36.62
N GLN A 83 13.63 4.21 -35.54
CA GLN A 83 14.70 3.21 -35.53
C GLN A 83 14.38 1.94 -36.34
N PHE A 84 13.12 1.73 -36.75
CA PHE A 84 12.74 0.66 -37.69
C PHE A 84 12.74 1.08 -39.17
N GLY A 85 13.08 2.33 -39.50
CA GLY A 85 13.16 2.80 -40.89
C GLY A 85 14.15 2.02 -41.76
N GLU A 86 15.21 1.46 -41.16
CA GLU A 86 16.22 0.67 -41.86
C GLU A 86 15.76 -0.77 -42.20
N LEU A 87 14.80 -1.33 -41.46
CA LEU A 87 14.30 -2.69 -41.70
C LEU A 87 13.25 -2.76 -42.81
N GLY A 88 12.52 -1.66 -43.08
CA GLY A 88 11.60 -1.56 -44.21
C GLY A 88 12.29 -1.47 -45.58
N ALA A 89 13.51 -0.92 -45.61
CA ALA A 89 14.31 -0.81 -46.83
C ALA A 89 14.88 -2.17 -47.31
N HIS A 90 15.10 -3.12 -46.40
CA HIS A 90 15.61 -4.45 -46.74
C HIS A 90 14.53 -5.46 -47.16
N MET A 91 13.26 -5.27 -46.79
CA MET A 91 12.18 -6.19 -47.12
C MET A 91 11.52 -5.94 -48.49
N ARG A 92 11.97 -4.92 -49.25
CA ARG A 92 11.40 -4.54 -50.55
C ARG A 92 12.32 -4.86 -51.74
N GLY A 93 13.43 -5.56 -51.51
CA GLY A 93 14.40 -5.92 -52.55
C GLY A 93 14.74 -7.41 -52.50
N GLY A 94 13.96 -8.21 -53.22
CA GLY A 94 14.14 -9.65 -53.45
C GLY A 94 13.03 -10.18 -54.34
#